data_AF-A0A7I0J803-F1
#
_entry.id   AF-A0A7I0J803-F1
#
_cell.length_a   1.000
_cell.length_b   1.000
_cell.length_c   1.000
_cell.angle_alpha   90.00
_cell.angle_beta   90.00
_cell.angle_gamma   90.00
#
_symmetry.space_group_name_H-M   'P 1'
#
loop_
_entity.id
_entity.type
_entity.pdbx_description
1 polymer ?
#
loop_
_entity_poly.entity_id
_entity_poly.type
_entity_poly.pdbx_seq_one_letter_code
_entity_poly.pdbx_strand_id
1 'polypeptide(L)' 'LTLEAQTIARACGKNHLHNLEPEDLCALSIEAAAMAGVPLAGTNWVPGQGGF' A
#
# COMPACT_ATOMS: atom_id res chain seq x y z
N LEU A 1 -11.10 -12.38 8.00
CA LEU A 1 -10.24 -11.32 7.39
C LEU A 1 -11.03 -10.26 6.62
N THR A 2 -12.33 -10.42 6.39
CA THR A 2 -13.13 -9.47 5.58
C THR A 2 -13.40 -8.14 6.29
N LEU A 3 -13.67 -8.14 7.60
CA LEU A 3 -13.93 -6.92 8.36
C LEU A 3 -12.67 -6.05 8.53
N GLU A 4 -11.53 -6.63 8.92
CA GLU A 4 -10.26 -5.91 9.07
C GLU A 4 -9.83 -5.21 7.79
N ALA A 5 -9.88 -5.93 6.65
CA ALA A 5 -9.53 -5.36 5.36
C ALA A 5 -10.47 -4.20 4.96
N GLN A 6 -11.77 -4.34 5.25
CA GLN A 6 -12.73 -3.26 5.00
C GLN A 6 -12.52 -2.05 5.92
N THR A 7 -12.07 -2.25 7.15
CA THR A 7 -11.70 -1.17 8.06
C THR A 7 -10.52 -0.36 7.50
N ILE A 8 -9.49 -1.03 6.96
CA ILE A 8 -8.36 -0.38 6.28
C ILE A 8 -8.87 0.41 5.06
N ALA A 9 -9.72 -0.20 4.22
CA ALA A 9 -10.27 0.47 3.05
C ALA A 9 -11.02 1.77 3.40
N ARG A 10 -11.80 1.74 4.48
CA ARG A 10 -12.50 2.94 4.99
C ARG A 10 -11.53 3.99 5.54
N ALA A 11 -10.44 3.57 6.21
CA ALA A 11 -9.42 4.50 6.69
C ALA A 11 -8.72 5.24 5.53
N CYS A 12 -8.56 4.58 4.38
CA CYS A 12 -8.08 5.19 3.13
C CYS A 12 -9.18 5.97 2.36
N GLY A 13 -10.39 6.14 2.92
CA GLY A 13 -11.49 6.87 2.26
C GLY A 13 -12.22 6.08 1.16
N LYS A 14 -11.98 4.78 1.02
CA LYS A 14 -12.61 3.90 0.02
C LYS A 14 -13.80 3.14 0.61
N ASN A 15 -14.89 3.05 -0.17
CA ASN A 15 -16.12 2.38 0.27
C ASN A 15 -16.03 0.85 0.27
N HIS A 16 -15.16 0.28 -0.58
CA HIS A 16 -14.97 -1.16 -0.72
C HIS A 16 -13.49 -1.48 -0.85
N LEU A 17 -13.06 -2.62 -0.29
CA LEU A 17 -11.69 -3.11 -0.41
C LEU A 17 -11.18 -3.21 -1.86
N HIS A 18 -12.05 -3.49 -2.85
CA HIS A 18 -11.66 -3.59 -4.25
C HIS A 18 -11.39 -2.23 -4.91
N ASN A 19 -11.72 -1.14 -4.23
CA ASN A 19 -11.47 0.23 -4.67
C ASN A 19 -10.15 0.79 -4.12
N LEU A 20 -9.39 -0.02 -3.39
CA LEU A 20 -8.09 0.37 -2.91
C LEU A 20 -7.10 0.39 -4.07
N GLU A 21 -6.44 1.52 -4.25
CA GLU A 21 -5.41 1.68 -5.27
C GLU A 21 -4.04 1.56 -4.59
N PRO A 22 -2.99 1.12 -5.31
CA PRO A 22 -1.64 1.02 -4.75
C PRO A 22 -1.12 2.32 -4.13
N GLU A 23 -1.60 3.46 -4.63
CA GLU A 23 -1.31 4.81 -4.13
C GLU A 23 -1.93 5.12 -2.76
N ASP A 24 -2.96 4.38 -2.33
CA ASP A 24 -3.56 4.53 -1.00
C ASP A 24 -2.77 3.76 0.09
N LEU A 25 -1.74 3.01 -0.30
CA LEU A 25 -0.98 2.12 0.55
C LEU A 25 0.49 2.51 0.64
N CYS A 26 1.11 2.15 1.77
CA CYS A 26 2.56 2.14 1.93
C CYS A 26 2.99 0.89 2.71
N ALA A 27 4.21 0.44 2.45
CA ALA A 27 4.81 -0.71 3.13
C ALA A 27 5.74 -0.25 4.26
N LEU A 28 5.73 -0.97 5.39
CA LEU A 28 6.61 -0.68 6.53
C LEU A 28 7.99 -1.34 6.41
N SER A 29 8.18 -2.22 5.41
CA SER A 29 9.42 -2.95 5.18
C SER A 29 9.80 -2.88 3.70
N ILE A 30 11.10 -2.92 3.42
CA ILE A 30 11.63 -2.80 2.05
C ILE A 30 11.22 -4.01 1.21
N GLU A 31 11.21 -5.21 1.79
CA GLU A 31 10.80 -6.43 1.12
C GLU A 31 9.32 -6.39 0.74
N ALA A 32 8.48 -5.88 1.66
CA ALA A 32 7.06 -5.70 1.39
C ALA A 32 6.82 -4.65 0.30
N ALA A 33 7.56 -3.53 0.32
CA ALA A 33 7.52 -2.51 -0.72
C ALA A 33 7.90 -3.10 -2.09
N ALA A 34 8.97 -3.90 -2.13
CA ALA A 34 9.44 -4.57 -3.35
C ALA A 34 8.45 -5.62 -3.90
N MET A 35 7.82 -6.40 -3.01
CA MET A 35 6.89 -7.46 -3.41
C MET A 35 5.51 -6.92 -3.81
N ALA A 36 5.00 -5.91 -3.10
CA ALA A 36 3.67 -5.35 -3.33
C ALA A 36 3.67 -4.18 -4.34
N GLY A 37 4.85 -3.62 -4.67
CA GLY A 37 4.96 -2.49 -5.61
C GLY A 37 4.36 -1.19 -5.05
N VAL A 38 4.38 -1.02 -3.74
CA VAL A 38 3.88 0.19 -3.05
C VAL A 38 5.03 0.94 -2.38
N PRO A 39 4.92 2.26 -2.16
CA PRO A 39 5.99 3.06 -1.56
C PRO A 39 6.38 2.59 -0.15
N LEU A 40 7.66 2.72 0.20
CA LEU A 40 8.11 2.56 1.59
C LEU A 40 7.57 3.72 2.44
N ALA A 41 7.01 3.40 3.61
CA ALA A 41 6.41 4.36 4.53
C ALA A 41 7.35 5.54 4.83
N GLY A 42 6.84 6.76 4.68
CA GLY A 42 7.60 8.00 4.84
C GLY A 42 8.43 8.41 3.62
N THR A 43 8.34 7.69 2.50
CA THR A 43 9.05 8.00 1.24
C THR A 43 8.14 7.82 0.03
N ASN A 44 8.57 8.32 -1.14
CA ASN A 44 7.94 8.02 -2.43
C ASN A 44 8.71 6.94 -3.21
N TRP A 45 9.55 6.16 -2.53
CA TRP A 45 10.46 5.21 -3.15
C TRP A 45 9.85 3.80 -3.15
N VAL A 46 9.87 3.16 -4.32
CA VAL A 46 9.47 1.76 -4.51
C VAL A 46 10.71 0.97 -4.96
N PRO A 47 11.17 -0.02 -4.17
CA PRO A 47 12.35 -0.79 -4.55
C PRO A 47 12.16 -1.48 -5.91
N GLY A 48 13.11 -1.27 -6.82
CA GLY A 48 13.06 -1.82 -8.18
C GLY A 48 12.28 -1.00 -9.21
N GLN A 49 11.53 0.03 -8.79
CA GLN A 49 10.93 1.03 -9.68
C GLN A 49 11.67 2.37 -9.53
N GLY A 50 12.73 2.54 -10.31
CA GLY A 50 13.64 3.68 -10.23
C GLY A 50 15.05 3.20 -9.87
N GLY A 51 16.02 3.51 -10.73
CA GLY A 51 17.43 3.21 -10.46
C GLY A 51 17.88 3.86 -9.17
N PHE A 52 18.83 3.21 -8.48
CA PHE A 52 19.48 3.72 -7.27
C PHE A 52 19.96 5.17 -7.41
#